data_AF-A0A7S1A292-F1
#
_entry.id   AF-A0A7S1A292-F1
#
_cell.length_a   1.000
_cell.length_b   1.000
_cell.length_c   1.000
_cell.angle_alpha   90.00
_cell.angle_beta   90.00
_cell.angle_gamma   90.00
#
_symmetry.space_group_name_H-M   'P 1'
#
loop_
_entity.id
_entity.type
_entity.pdbx_description
1 polymer ?
#
loop_
_entity_poly.entity_id
_entity_poly.type
_entity_poly.pdbx_seq_one_letter_code
_entity_poly.pdbx_strand_id
1 'polypeptide(L)'
;LKALRCVPRFSCTMLKRAPIPRDWELEERNPLLDARSHAPYRFDPDGYVPYQLAATVVCLRRASNSAVGSLAPIRLEDLAVDAAGTHGQFGIQVRDAHGGAMPMSGRREVLLGQAQVVNFLKTDSADALQVMRYPGEYRFPGGRVDEADASPLAAARRELREEFLVDVADQDMTLRVLSATQTRKIRGASNMMVNFVALAEENPWLANLDVTATNDKLRDMEALVDQSISDGSWRKLSTDDRQALSPEVHELRWLPMREAIIMSQHSIGVGAPFVNVWQAEQFAKAGVKRRDPMSVTCWNLYKAHEEALWASNTGEEAAELQRLIHEENHRFSVNVHLLSSRRSVSSKL
;
A
#
# COMPACT_ATOMS: atom_id res chain seq x y z
N LEU A 1 -3.04 -10.39 -42.08
CA LEU A 1 -2.57 -11.40 -41.11
C LEU A 1 -1.10 -11.10 -40.77
N LYS A 2 -0.87 -10.12 -39.90
CA LYS A 2 0.47 -9.78 -39.39
C LYS A 2 0.80 -10.75 -38.25
N ALA A 3 1.96 -11.38 -38.35
CA ALA A 3 2.46 -12.36 -37.40
C ALA A 3 2.44 -11.80 -35.96
N LEU A 4 1.66 -12.45 -35.10
CA LEU A 4 1.78 -12.36 -33.65
C LEU A 4 3.19 -12.85 -33.30
N ARG A 5 4.11 -11.90 -33.09
CA ARG A 5 5.40 -12.22 -32.48
C ARG A 5 5.12 -12.74 -31.08
N CYS A 6 5.43 -14.02 -30.84
CA CYS A 6 5.53 -14.55 -29.49
C CYS A 6 6.45 -13.63 -28.69
N VAL A 7 5.85 -12.92 -27.72
CA VAL A 7 6.61 -12.18 -26.70
C VAL A 7 7.49 -13.21 -25.99
N PRO A 8 8.80 -12.96 -25.83
CA PRO A 8 9.66 -13.87 -25.09
C PRO A 8 9.08 -14.07 -23.70
N ARG A 9 8.82 -15.33 -23.30
CA ARG A 9 8.62 -15.64 -21.88
C ARG A 9 9.82 -15.06 -21.13
N PHE A 10 9.58 -14.26 -20.10
CA PHE A 10 10.60 -13.67 -19.25
C PHE A 10 11.59 -14.76 -18.79
N SER A 11 12.72 -14.90 -19.50
CA SER A 11 13.83 -15.74 -19.07
C SER A 11 14.58 -14.93 -18.01
N CYS A 12 14.01 -14.93 -16.82
CA CYS A 12 14.58 -14.37 -15.61
C CYS A 12 15.89 -15.11 -15.32
N THR A 13 17.01 -14.62 -15.85
CA THR A 13 18.31 -14.91 -15.25
C THR A 13 18.29 -14.14 -13.93
N MET A 14 17.62 -14.73 -12.93
CA MET A 14 17.56 -14.15 -11.59
C MET A 14 19.00 -13.84 -11.19
N LEU A 15 19.25 -12.58 -10.83
CA LEU A 15 20.48 -12.18 -10.16
C LEU A 15 20.73 -13.22 -9.06
N LYS A 16 21.82 -13.98 -9.18
CA LYS A 16 22.16 -15.02 -8.21
C LYS A 16 22.24 -14.34 -6.85
N ARG A 17 21.34 -14.73 -5.96
CA ARG A 17 21.30 -14.19 -4.60
C ARG A 17 22.49 -14.76 -3.84
N ALA A 18 23.29 -13.91 -3.22
CA ALA A 18 24.31 -14.39 -2.29
C ALA A 18 23.61 -14.89 -1.02
N PRO A 19 23.86 -16.12 -0.56
CA PRO A 19 23.23 -16.62 0.67
C PRO A 19 23.54 -15.71 1.86
N ILE A 20 22.56 -15.45 2.70
CA ILE A 20 22.74 -14.77 3.99
C ILE A 20 23.18 -15.84 5.00
N PRO A 21 24.37 -15.73 5.61
CA PRO A 21 24.79 -16.68 6.63
C PRO A 21 23.83 -16.69 7.82
N ARG A 22 23.38 -17.88 8.25
CA ARG A 22 22.43 -18.09 9.35
C ARG A 22 22.96 -19.16 10.31
N ASP A 23 22.66 -19.00 11.59
CA ASP A 23 22.90 -20.03 12.61
C ASP A 23 21.59 -20.80 12.82
N TRP A 24 21.38 -21.81 11.98
CA TRP A 24 20.13 -22.58 11.94
C TRP A 24 19.84 -23.28 13.28
N GLU A 25 20.87 -23.76 13.97
CA GLU A 25 20.71 -24.38 15.30
C GLU A 25 20.26 -23.37 16.36
N LEU A 26 20.80 -22.15 16.33
CA LEU A 26 20.35 -21.08 17.23
C LEU A 26 18.90 -20.71 16.94
N GLU A 27 18.50 -20.66 15.67
CA GLU A 27 17.14 -20.29 15.26
C GLU A 27 16.10 -21.35 15.58
N GLU A 28 16.47 -22.63 15.48
CA GLU A 28 15.61 -23.72 15.95
C GLU A 28 15.40 -23.65 17.48
N ARG A 29 16.44 -23.30 18.23
CA ARG A 29 16.37 -23.19 19.70
C ARG A 29 15.72 -21.90 20.18
N ASN A 30 15.88 -20.80 19.46
CA ASN A 30 15.41 -19.46 19.82
C ASN A 30 14.88 -18.72 18.58
N PRO A 31 13.69 -19.11 18.08
CA PRO A 31 13.17 -18.56 16.85
C PRO A 31 12.87 -17.08 17.00
N LEU A 32 13.18 -16.31 15.96
CA LEU A 32 12.72 -14.93 15.88
C LEU A 32 11.21 -14.91 15.67
N LEU A 33 10.49 -14.38 16.64
CA LEU A 33 9.03 -14.26 16.59
C LEU A 33 8.61 -12.92 16.00
N ASP A 34 7.61 -12.95 15.12
CA ASP A 34 6.90 -11.76 14.68
C ASP A 34 6.17 -11.12 15.86
N ALA A 35 6.29 -9.79 16.01
CA ALA A 35 5.81 -9.07 17.18
C ALA A 35 4.26 -9.07 17.31
N ARG A 36 3.52 -9.29 16.22
CA ARG A 36 2.05 -9.24 16.22
C ARG A 36 1.43 -10.63 16.30
N SER A 37 1.98 -11.60 15.58
CA SER A 37 1.45 -12.97 15.50
C SER A 37 2.12 -13.94 16.46
N HIS A 38 3.28 -13.58 17.03
CA HIS A 38 4.15 -14.46 17.80
C HIS A 38 4.59 -15.72 17.03
N ALA A 39 4.36 -15.78 15.72
CA ALA A 39 4.78 -16.88 14.88
C ALA A 39 6.27 -16.73 14.52
N PRO A 40 7.02 -17.84 14.43
CA PRO A 40 8.41 -17.79 14.00
C PRO A 40 8.52 -17.28 12.56
N TYR A 41 9.55 -16.48 12.29
CA TYR A 41 10.01 -16.25 10.93
C TYR A 41 10.50 -17.56 10.34
N ARG A 42 10.20 -17.76 9.05
CA ARG A 42 10.77 -18.85 8.25
C ARG A 42 11.67 -18.21 7.22
N PHE A 43 12.77 -18.87 6.93
CA PHE A 43 13.74 -18.47 5.92
C PHE A 43 13.80 -19.56 4.86
N ASP A 44 14.08 -19.18 3.63
CA ASP A 44 14.44 -20.13 2.58
C ASP A 44 15.88 -20.66 2.80
N PRO A 45 16.33 -21.68 2.03
CA PRO A 45 17.68 -22.23 2.18
C PRO A 45 18.81 -21.22 1.98
N ASP A 46 18.54 -20.09 1.30
CA ASP A 46 19.50 -19.02 1.06
C ASP A 46 19.47 -17.95 2.17
N GLY A 47 18.65 -18.15 3.21
CA GLY A 47 18.57 -17.25 4.37
C GLY A 47 17.65 -16.05 4.20
N TYR A 48 16.79 -16.04 3.18
CA TYR A 48 15.86 -14.94 2.91
C TYR A 48 14.46 -15.20 3.48
N VAL A 49 13.77 -14.14 3.91
CA VAL A 49 12.37 -14.22 4.33
C VAL A 49 11.47 -14.36 3.09
N PRO A 50 10.71 -15.46 2.94
CA PRO A 50 9.79 -15.64 1.82
C PRO A 50 8.71 -14.55 1.80
N TYR A 51 8.27 -14.20 0.60
CA TYR A 51 7.24 -13.20 0.38
C TYR A 51 6.26 -13.61 -0.72
N GLN A 52 5.09 -13.00 -0.68
CA GLN A 52 4.13 -12.97 -1.77
C GLN A 52 4.27 -11.65 -2.52
N LEU A 53 4.14 -11.66 -3.85
CA LEU A 53 4.17 -10.42 -4.62
C LEU A 53 2.84 -9.70 -4.51
N ALA A 54 2.93 -8.38 -4.41
CA ALA A 54 1.81 -7.46 -4.43
C ALA A 54 2.24 -6.20 -5.18
N ALA A 55 1.29 -5.44 -5.70
CA ALA A 55 1.55 -4.23 -6.44
C ALA A 55 0.64 -3.09 -6.00
N THR A 56 1.14 -1.85 -6.01
CA THR A 56 0.34 -0.65 -5.74
C THR A 56 0.67 0.44 -6.74
N VAL A 57 -0.26 1.38 -6.93
CA VAL A 57 -0.07 2.53 -7.83
C VAL A 57 -0.20 3.85 -7.08
N VAL A 58 0.84 4.67 -7.13
CA VAL A 58 0.81 6.05 -6.64
C VAL A 58 0.44 6.96 -7.80
N CYS A 59 -0.78 7.47 -7.82
CA CYS A 59 -1.24 8.41 -8.85
C CYS A 59 -0.92 9.85 -8.44
N LEU A 60 -0.12 10.55 -9.24
CA LEU A 60 0.32 11.92 -8.96
C LEU A 60 -0.10 12.88 -10.06
N ARG A 61 -0.38 14.13 -9.68
CA ARG A 61 -0.53 15.25 -10.60
C ARG A 61 0.14 16.50 -10.06
N ARG A 62 0.29 17.52 -10.91
CA ARG A 62 0.64 18.86 -10.42
C ARG A 62 -0.54 19.46 -9.68
N ALA A 63 -0.28 20.09 -8.55
CA ALA A 63 -1.31 20.78 -7.78
C ALA A 63 -1.98 21.85 -8.66
N SER A 64 -3.31 21.83 -8.74
CA SER A 64 -4.09 22.81 -9.52
C SER A 64 -4.03 24.20 -8.89
N ASN A 65 -3.96 24.26 -7.56
CA ASN A 65 -3.80 25.49 -6.79
C ASN A 65 -2.48 25.47 -6.04
N SER A 66 -1.63 26.47 -6.29
CA SER A 66 -0.43 26.74 -5.50
C SER A 66 -0.83 27.36 -4.15
N ALA A 67 -1.69 26.70 -3.38
CA ALA A 67 -2.07 27.18 -2.07
C ALA A 67 -0.82 27.23 -1.18
N VAL A 68 -0.51 28.41 -0.66
CA VAL A 68 0.73 28.77 0.05
C VAL A 68 1.09 27.79 1.19
N GLY A 69 0.11 27.10 1.77
CA GLY A 69 0.32 26.09 2.81
C GLY A 69 0.98 24.78 2.36
N SER A 70 1.00 24.45 1.06
CA SER A 70 1.59 23.20 0.57
C SER A 70 3.13 23.20 0.53
N LEU A 71 3.74 24.40 0.58
CA LEU A 71 5.19 24.59 0.57
C LEU A 71 5.82 24.48 1.97
N ALA A 72 5.01 24.50 3.03
CA ALA A 72 5.54 24.36 4.38
C ALA A 72 6.18 22.97 4.55
N PRO A 73 7.38 22.88 5.18
CA PRO A 73 7.97 21.60 5.50
C PRO A 73 7.07 20.78 6.43
N ILE A 74 7.25 19.46 6.44
CA ILE A 74 6.71 18.60 7.50
C ILE A 74 7.70 18.62 8.66
N ARG A 75 7.26 19.12 9.80
CA ARG A 75 8.03 19.18 11.04
C ARG A 75 7.63 18.04 11.97
N LEU A 76 8.49 17.70 12.92
CA LEU A 76 8.16 16.70 13.94
C LEU A 76 6.87 17.02 14.71
N GLU A 77 6.59 18.31 14.95
CA GLU A 77 5.37 18.78 15.61
C GLU A 77 4.08 18.54 14.80
N ASP A 78 4.19 18.33 13.48
CA ASP A 78 3.05 17.95 12.63
C ASP A 78 2.70 16.46 12.78
N LEU A 79 3.62 15.64 13.29
CA LEU A 79 3.51 14.19 13.34
C LEU A 79 2.91 13.73 14.66
N ALA A 80 1.97 12.81 14.59
CA ALA A 80 1.40 12.14 15.74
C ALA A 80 2.48 11.38 16.54
N VAL A 81 2.22 11.27 17.83
CA VAL A 81 3.04 10.53 18.79
C VAL A 81 2.29 9.26 19.18
N ASP A 82 2.95 8.11 19.14
CA ASP A 82 2.41 6.81 19.54
C ASP A 82 2.43 6.63 21.06
N ALA A 83 1.90 5.50 21.54
CA ALA A 83 1.82 5.20 22.97
C ALA A 83 3.20 5.09 23.67
N ALA A 84 4.28 4.92 22.91
CA ALA A 84 5.64 4.89 23.42
C ALA A 84 6.29 6.29 23.43
N GLY A 85 5.55 7.36 23.09
CA GLY A 85 6.11 8.70 23.03
C GLY A 85 6.94 8.95 21.77
N THR A 86 6.81 8.12 20.72
CA THR A 86 7.60 8.24 19.48
C THR A 86 6.75 8.69 18.30
N HIS A 87 7.36 9.33 17.30
CA HIS A 87 6.68 9.66 16.04
C HIS A 87 6.66 8.49 15.03
N GLY A 88 6.88 7.27 15.52
CA GLY A 88 7.11 6.09 14.71
C GLY A 88 8.36 6.19 13.82
N GLN A 89 8.48 5.26 12.87
CA GLN A 89 9.64 5.19 11.98
C GLN A 89 9.74 6.41 11.04
N PHE A 90 8.61 7.00 10.65
CA PHE A 90 8.62 8.18 9.80
C PHE A 90 9.19 9.41 10.51
N GLY A 91 8.82 9.67 11.77
CA GLY A 91 9.41 10.80 12.49
C GLY A 91 10.90 10.62 12.81
N ILE A 92 11.36 9.37 13.02
CA ILE A 92 12.80 9.08 13.08
C ILE A 92 13.49 9.50 11.77
N GLN A 93 12.90 9.16 10.62
CA GLN A 93 13.43 9.57 9.31
C GLN A 93 13.46 11.10 9.16
N VAL A 94 12.39 11.81 9.55
CA VAL A 94 12.34 13.28 9.50
C VAL A 94 13.41 13.90 10.39
N ARG A 95 13.63 13.36 11.60
CA ARG A 95 14.68 13.83 12.51
C ARG A 95 16.08 13.57 11.96
N ASP A 96 16.37 12.32 11.62
CA ASP A 96 17.74 11.86 11.37
C ASP A 96 18.24 12.26 9.97
N ALA A 97 17.36 12.27 8.95
CA ALA A 97 17.75 12.63 7.58
C ALA A 97 17.51 14.10 7.23
N HIS A 98 16.53 14.76 7.88
CA HIS A 98 16.11 16.12 7.54
C HIS A 98 16.24 17.11 8.70
N GLY A 99 16.96 16.76 9.77
CA GLY A 99 17.18 17.64 10.92
C GLY A 99 15.89 18.06 11.64
N GLY A 100 14.82 17.27 11.53
CA GLY A 100 13.51 17.53 12.14
C GLY A 100 12.53 18.32 11.27
N ALA A 101 12.91 18.71 10.05
CA ALA A 101 12.04 19.43 9.11
C ALA A 101 12.25 18.94 7.67
N MET A 102 11.32 18.11 7.18
CA MET A 102 11.37 17.54 5.84
C MET A 102 10.81 18.56 4.82
N PRO A 103 11.60 18.98 3.81
CA PRO A 103 11.16 19.96 2.83
C PRO A 103 10.06 19.38 1.93
N MET A 104 9.00 20.15 1.71
CA MET A 104 7.91 19.80 0.81
C MET A 104 7.95 20.68 -0.43
N SER A 105 7.78 20.08 -1.60
CA SER A 105 7.75 20.83 -2.86
C SER A 105 6.44 21.58 -3.03
N GLY A 106 5.36 21.12 -2.38
CA GLY A 106 3.99 21.64 -2.50
C GLY A 106 3.39 21.58 -3.91
N ARG A 107 4.13 21.04 -4.88
CA ARG A 107 3.79 21.05 -6.32
C ARG A 107 2.95 19.85 -6.74
N ARG A 108 2.78 18.86 -5.87
CA ARG A 108 2.15 17.58 -6.20
C ARG A 108 0.93 17.33 -5.32
N GLU A 109 -0.11 16.83 -5.98
CA GLU A 109 -1.25 16.19 -5.34
C GLU A 109 -1.18 14.68 -5.65
N VAL A 110 -1.73 13.90 -4.74
CA VAL A 110 -1.83 12.45 -4.84
C VAL A 110 -3.29 12.03 -4.80
N LEU A 111 -3.67 11.10 -5.67
CA LEU A 111 -5.01 10.52 -5.66
C LEU A 111 -5.01 9.33 -4.70
N LEU A 112 -5.86 9.39 -3.68
CA LEU A 112 -6.07 8.28 -2.74
C LEU A 112 -7.54 7.87 -2.75
N GLY A 113 -7.78 6.58 -2.53
CA GLY A 113 -9.11 6.04 -2.27
C GLY A 113 -9.30 5.78 -0.78
N GLN A 114 -10.37 6.30 -0.18
CA GLN A 114 -10.76 5.92 1.17
C GLN A 114 -11.34 4.51 1.12
N ALA A 115 -10.67 3.53 1.72
CA ALA A 115 -11.14 2.15 1.74
C ALA A 115 -12.52 2.04 2.40
N GLN A 116 -13.36 1.11 1.96
CA GLN A 116 -14.55 0.74 2.71
C GLN A 116 -14.21 0.32 4.14
N VAL A 117 -15.13 0.53 5.07
CA VAL A 117 -15.03 -0.06 6.43
C VAL A 117 -15.49 -1.51 6.42
N VAL A 118 -16.52 -1.82 5.63
CA VAL A 118 -17.13 -3.15 5.53
C VAL A 118 -16.61 -3.85 4.27
N ASN A 119 -16.23 -5.11 4.41
CA ASN A 119 -15.96 -6.00 3.30
C ASN A 119 -17.30 -6.59 2.84
N PHE A 120 -17.94 -5.96 1.87
CA PHE A 120 -19.24 -6.39 1.37
C PHE A 120 -19.22 -7.80 0.78
N LEU A 121 -18.15 -8.15 0.07
CA LEU A 121 -17.96 -9.47 -0.53
C LEU A 121 -18.03 -10.60 0.52
N LYS A 122 -17.47 -10.37 1.71
CA LYS A 122 -17.47 -11.34 2.83
C LYS A 122 -18.65 -11.17 3.78
N THR A 123 -19.45 -10.12 3.63
CA THR A 123 -20.61 -9.86 4.47
C THR A 123 -21.81 -10.64 3.96
N ASP A 124 -22.45 -11.40 4.83
CA ASP A 124 -23.64 -12.18 4.48
C ASP A 124 -24.96 -11.49 4.83
N SER A 125 -24.98 -10.65 5.87
CA SER A 125 -26.18 -9.93 6.32
C SER A 125 -25.83 -8.70 7.15
N ALA A 126 -26.82 -7.82 7.34
CA ALA A 126 -26.68 -6.55 8.05
C ALA A 126 -26.24 -6.69 9.52
N ASP A 127 -26.52 -7.82 10.16
CA ASP A 127 -26.14 -8.16 11.54
C ASP A 127 -24.76 -8.83 11.66
N ALA A 128 -24.12 -9.16 10.53
CA ALA A 128 -22.87 -9.92 10.49
C ALA A 128 -21.83 -9.27 9.56
N LEU A 129 -21.67 -7.94 9.69
CA LEU A 129 -20.72 -7.16 8.88
C LEU A 129 -19.29 -7.67 9.07
N GLN A 130 -18.61 -7.96 7.97
CA GLN A 130 -17.18 -8.26 7.97
C GLN A 130 -16.38 -6.99 7.76
N VAL A 131 -15.35 -6.74 8.57
CA VAL A 131 -14.56 -5.50 8.50
C VAL A 131 -13.42 -5.65 7.48
N MET A 132 -13.16 -4.60 6.70
CA MET A 132 -12.02 -4.51 5.79
C MET A 132 -10.68 -4.49 6.54
N ARG A 133 -9.60 -4.79 5.84
CA ARG A 133 -8.25 -4.46 6.33
C ARG A 133 -8.03 -2.97 6.12
N TYR A 134 -7.51 -2.27 7.12
CA TYR A 134 -7.38 -0.80 7.07
C TYR A 134 -8.72 -0.09 6.84
N PRO A 135 -9.75 -0.41 7.67
CA PRO A 135 -11.11 0.04 7.41
C PRO A 135 -11.19 1.57 7.40
N GLY A 136 -11.71 2.15 6.32
CA GLY A 136 -11.91 3.60 6.23
C GLY A 136 -10.64 4.45 6.05
N GLU A 137 -9.49 3.83 5.82
CA GLU A 137 -8.23 4.55 5.61
C GLU A 137 -8.05 4.97 4.15
N TYR A 138 -7.43 6.12 3.90
CA TYR A 138 -6.99 6.47 2.55
C TYR A 138 -5.77 5.64 2.15
N ARG A 139 -5.85 4.98 1.00
CA ARG A 139 -4.81 4.11 0.46
C ARG A 139 -4.66 4.28 -1.05
N PHE A 140 -3.56 3.74 -1.54
CA PHE A 140 -3.35 3.50 -2.96
C PHE A 140 -4.16 2.30 -3.41
N PRO A 141 -4.59 2.25 -4.68
CA PRO A 141 -5.11 1.03 -5.25
C PRO A 141 -3.98 0.01 -5.31
N GLY A 142 -4.29 -1.23 -4.97
CA GLY A 142 -3.30 -2.28 -5.02
C GLY A 142 -3.66 -3.51 -4.22
N GLY A 143 -3.13 -4.63 -4.68
CA GLY A 143 -3.42 -5.93 -4.12
C GLY A 143 -2.35 -6.94 -4.50
N ARG A 144 -2.70 -8.22 -4.33
CA ARG A 144 -1.77 -9.32 -4.55
C ARG A 144 -1.65 -9.59 -6.04
N VAL A 145 -0.50 -10.11 -6.45
CA VAL A 145 -0.35 -10.68 -7.78
C VAL A 145 -1.06 -12.03 -7.78
N ASP A 146 -2.07 -12.14 -8.64
CA ASP A 146 -2.87 -13.35 -8.80
C ASP A 146 -2.29 -14.27 -9.88
N GLU A 147 -2.80 -15.50 -9.96
CA GLU A 147 -2.32 -16.48 -10.95
C GLU A 147 -2.56 -16.04 -12.40
N ALA A 148 -3.59 -15.20 -12.62
CA ALA A 148 -3.90 -14.62 -13.91
C ALA A 148 -2.98 -13.43 -14.28
N ASP A 149 -2.30 -12.83 -13.31
CA ASP A 149 -1.43 -11.68 -13.53
C ASP A 149 -0.08 -12.14 -14.11
N ALA A 150 0.24 -11.69 -15.33
CA ALA A 150 1.52 -12.02 -15.96
C ALA A 150 2.74 -11.40 -15.25
N SER A 151 2.54 -10.37 -14.42
CA SER A 151 3.61 -9.66 -13.70
C SER A 151 3.02 -8.75 -12.60
N PRO A 152 3.85 -8.20 -11.69
CA PRO A 152 3.41 -7.16 -10.76
C PRO A 152 2.83 -5.92 -11.46
N LEU A 153 3.28 -5.58 -12.67
CA LEU A 153 2.73 -4.48 -13.45
C LEU A 153 1.30 -4.79 -13.93
N ALA A 154 1.00 -6.04 -14.28
CA ALA A 154 -0.34 -6.47 -14.66
C ALA A 154 -1.29 -6.36 -13.46
N ALA A 155 -0.86 -6.81 -12.28
CA ALA A 155 -1.62 -6.66 -11.03
C ALA A 155 -1.87 -5.18 -10.72
N ALA A 156 -0.84 -4.32 -10.80
CA ALA A 156 -0.98 -2.87 -10.58
C ALA A 156 -2.07 -2.24 -11.47
N ARG A 157 -2.13 -2.63 -12.76
CA ARG A 157 -3.15 -2.14 -13.69
C ARG A 157 -4.53 -2.68 -13.34
N ARG A 158 -4.66 -3.98 -13.04
CA ARG A 158 -5.93 -4.60 -12.64
C ARG A 158 -6.51 -3.91 -11.40
N GLU A 159 -5.73 -3.80 -10.34
CA GLU A 159 -6.14 -3.19 -9.06
C GLU A 159 -6.51 -1.71 -9.23
N LEU A 160 -5.80 -0.97 -10.09
CA LEU A 160 -6.14 0.41 -10.42
C LEU A 160 -7.50 0.52 -11.13
N ARG A 161 -7.84 -0.42 -12.01
CA ARG A 161 -9.17 -0.45 -12.66
C ARG A 161 -10.26 -0.79 -11.66
N GLU A 162 -10.04 -1.82 -10.85
CA GLU A 162 -11.01 -2.36 -9.90
C GLU A 162 -11.31 -1.36 -8.78
N GLU A 163 -10.28 -0.84 -8.10
CA GLU A 163 -10.49 0.03 -6.94
C GLU A 163 -10.85 1.47 -7.33
N PHE A 164 -10.30 2.01 -8.43
CA PHE A 164 -10.50 3.42 -8.81
C PHE A 164 -11.47 3.59 -10.01
N LEU A 165 -12.11 2.50 -10.46
CA LEU A 165 -13.07 2.48 -11.58
C LEU A 165 -12.52 3.13 -12.86
N VAL A 166 -11.24 2.92 -13.13
CA VAL A 166 -10.56 3.45 -14.33
C VAL A 166 -10.80 2.50 -15.50
N ASP A 167 -11.41 2.99 -16.57
CA ASP A 167 -11.60 2.24 -17.82
C ASP A 167 -10.63 2.72 -18.90
N VAL A 168 -9.41 2.18 -18.86
CA VAL A 168 -8.33 2.54 -19.78
C VAL A 168 -7.59 1.28 -20.19
N ALA A 169 -7.21 1.18 -21.46
CA ALA A 169 -6.46 0.04 -21.97
C ALA A 169 -5.02 0.01 -21.45
N ASP A 170 -4.44 -1.19 -21.34
CA ASP A 170 -3.10 -1.41 -20.76
C ASP A 170 -2.00 -0.56 -21.41
N GLN A 171 -2.05 -0.40 -22.74
CA GLN A 171 -1.05 0.37 -23.50
C GLN A 171 -1.11 1.88 -23.25
N ASP A 172 -2.24 2.37 -22.71
CA ASP A 172 -2.45 3.79 -22.40
C ASP A 172 -2.18 4.10 -20.92
N MET A 173 -1.87 3.08 -20.12
CA MET A 173 -1.45 3.19 -18.72
C MET A 173 0.07 3.10 -18.58
N THR A 174 0.71 4.26 -18.52
CA THR A 174 2.14 4.39 -18.25
C THR A 174 2.38 4.39 -16.75
N LEU A 175 2.95 3.30 -16.24
CA LEU A 175 3.30 3.12 -14.83
C LEU A 175 4.81 2.92 -14.71
N ARG A 176 5.48 3.77 -13.93
CA ARG A 176 6.92 3.66 -13.67
C ARG A 176 7.15 2.93 -12.35
N VAL A 177 8.18 2.10 -12.27
CA VAL A 177 8.56 1.48 -11.00
C VAL A 177 9.07 2.59 -10.07
N LEU A 178 8.49 2.68 -8.87
CA LEU A 178 8.88 3.66 -7.85
C LEU A 178 9.80 3.02 -6.80
N SER A 179 9.40 1.86 -6.27
CA SER A 179 10.17 1.17 -5.23
C SER A 179 9.67 -0.26 -5.02
N ALA A 180 10.43 -1.06 -4.30
CA ALA A 180 9.97 -2.29 -3.68
C ALA A 180 10.05 -2.14 -2.15
N THR A 181 9.08 -2.66 -1.42
CA THR A 181 9.11 -2.68 0.06
C THR A 181 8.55 -3.99 0.57
N GLN A 182 9.32 -4.69 1.40
CA GLN A 182 8.86 -5.92 2.02
C GLN A 182 8.19 -5.63 3.37
N THR A 183 6.94 -6.09 3.52
CA THR A 183 6.19 -5.92 4.76
C THR A 183 6.60 -6.96 5.79
N ARG A 184 6.41 -6.61 7.07
CA ARG A 184 6.46 -7.60 8.14
C ARG A 184 5.44 -8.71 7.92
N LYS A 185 5.64 -9.83 8.60
CA LYS A 185 4.76 -10.98 8.52
C LYS A 185 3.44 -10.64 9.20
N ILE A 186 2.33 -10.78 8.50
CA ILE A 186 0.99 -10.63 9.06
C ILE A 186 0.25 -11.93 8.75
N ARG A 187 -0.23 -12.60 9.81
CA ARG A 187 -0.97 -13.88 9.70
C ARG A 187 -0.26 -14.92 8.83
N GLY A 188 1.06 -15.07 8.99
CA GLY A 188 1.81 -16.10 8.28
C GLY A 188 2.50 -15.65 6.98
N ALA A 189 2.16 -14.48 6.43
CA ALA A 189 2.70 -14.03 5.14
C ALA A 189 3.37 -12.66 5.21
N SER A 190 4.50 -12.52 4.52
CA SER A 190 5.13 -11.24 4.20
C SER A 190 4.80 -10.91 2.73
N ASN A 191 4.58 -9.63 2.42
CA ASN A 191 4.36 -9.19 1.05
C ASN A 191 5.54 -8.36 0.57
N MET A 192 6.00 -8.60 -0.66
CA MET A 192 6.85 -7.69 -1.42
C MET A 192 5.94 -6.77 -2.22
N MET A 193 5.76 -5.55 -1.71
CA MET A 193 4.96 -4.52 -2.35
C MET A 193 5.82 -3.84 -3.42
N VAL A 194 5.52 -4.09 -4.68
CA VAL A 194 6.07 -3.33 -5.80
C VAL A 194 5.22 -2.08 -5.99
N ASN A 195 5.80 -0.92 -5.75
CA ASN A 195 5.10 0.35 -5.85
C ASN A 195 5.42 0.94 -7.22
N PHE A 196 4.37 1.29 -7.96
CA PHE A 196 4.47 2.01 -9.21
C PHE A 196 4.00 3.45 -9.02
N VAL A 197 4.37 4.33 -9.93
CA VAL A 197 3.87 5.70 -10.02
C VAL A 197 3.22 5.95 -11.38
N ALA A 198 2.02 6.52 -11.36
CA ALA A 198 1.33 7.04 -12.53
C ALA A 198 1.37 8.56 -12.48
N LEU A 199 2.04 9.20 -13.44
CA LEU A 199 2.10 10.66 -13.54
C LEU A 199 1.00 11.15 -14.50
N ALA A 200 0.19 12.11 -14.07
CA ALA A 200 -0.85 12.70 -14.91
C ALA A 200 -0.28 13.33 -16.18
N GLU A 201 0.96 13.83 -16.15
CA GLU A 201 1.64 14.36 -17.34
C GLU A 201 1.95 13.29 -18.40
N GLU A 202 2.00 12.02 -18.02
CA GLU A 202 2.27 10.88 -18.91
C GLU A 202 1.00 10.07 -19.21
N ASN A 203 -0.08 10.35 -18.49
CA ASN A 203 -1.32 9.60 -18.51
C ASN A 203 -2.49 10.57 -18.71
N PRO A 204 -2.89 10.87 -19.96
CA PRO A 204 -4.00 11.79 -20.25
C PRO A 204 -5.31 11.40 -19.57
N TRP A 205 -5.56 10.09 -19.40
CA TRP A 205 -6.73 9.60 -18.67
C TRP A 205 -6.72 10.02 -17.20
N LEU A 206 -5.55 10.05 -16.55
CA LEU A 206 -5.42 10.43 -15.14
C LEU A 206 -5.55 11.95 -14.97
N ALA A 207 -4.99 12.72 -15.91
CA ALA A 207 -5.13 14.17 -15.93
C ALA A 207 -6.59 14.62 -16.08
N ASN A 208 -7.39 13.84 -16.81
CA ASN A 208 -8.80 14.12 -17.10
C ASN A 208 -9.77 13.26 -16.25
N LEU A 209 -9.30 12.57 -15.21
CA LEU A 209 -10.14 11.73 -14.37
C LEU A 209 -11.18 12.59 -13.63
N ASP A 210 -12.45 12.35 -13.92
CA ASP A 210 -13.57 12.97 -13.21
C ASP A 210 -13.84 12.23 -11.89
N VAL A 211 -13.16 12.67 -10.83
CA VAL A 211 -13.29 12.11 -9.48
C VAL A 211 -14.72 12.24 -8.96
N THR A 212 -15.46 13.28 -9.34
CA THR A 212 -16.85 13.46 -8.89
C THR A 212 -17.74 12.38 -9.48
N ALA A 213 -17.66 12.17 -10.81
CA ALA A 213 -18.42 11.14 -11.48
C ALA A 213 -18.03 9.72 -11.01
N THR A 214 -16.75 9.48 -10.70
CA THR A 214 -16.34 8.20 -10.09
C THR A 214 -16.95 8.01 -8.70
N ASN A 215 -16.95 9.05 -7.86
CA ASN A 215 -17.55 8.99 -6.53
C ASN A 215 -19.07 8.82 -6.57
N ASP A 216 -19.77 9.39 -7.57
CA ASP A 216 -21.19 9.14 -7.81
C ASP A 216 -21.44 7.65 -8.07
N LYS A 217 -20.63 7.03 -8.95
CA LYS A 217 -20.74 5.59 -9.24
C LYS A 217 -20.48 4.72 -8.00
N LEU A 218 -19.46 5.06 -7.19
CA LEU A 218 -19.17 4.34 -5.95
C LEU A 218 -20.37 4.40 -4.99
N ARG A 219 -21.00 5.57 -4.84
CA ARG A 219 -22.22 5.72 -4.02
C ARG A 219 -23.40 4.91 -4.55
N ASP A 220 -23.59 4.88 -5.87
CA ASP A 220 -24.65 4.06 -6.48
C ASP A 220 -24.41 2.56 -6.20
N MET A 221 -23.16 2.10 -6.30
CA MET A 221 -22.78 0.73 -5.94
C MET A 221 -23.02 0.43 -4.45
N GLU A 222 -22.61 1.32 -3.55
CA GLU A 222 -22.87 1.20 -2.11
C GLU A 222 -24.38 1.08 -1.82
N ALA A 223 -25.20 1.94 -2.42
CA ALA A 223 -26.64 1.92 -2.22
C ALA A 223 -27.28 0.60 -2.70
N LEU A 224 -26.83 0.07 -3.85
CA LEU A 224 -27.29 -1.22 -4.36
C LEU A 224 -26.92 -2.37 -3.42
N VAL A 225 -25.69 -2.38 -2.92
CA VAL A 225 -25.21 -3.41 -1.99
C VAL A 225 -25.97 -3.34 -0.66
N ASP A 226 -26.13 -2.15 -0.08
CA ASP A 226 -26.88 -1.95 1.16
C ASP A 226 -28.34 -2.40 1.02
N GLN A 227 -29.00 -2.06 -0.11
CA GLN A 227 -30.35 -2.54 -0.41
C GLN A 227 -30.39 -4.07 -0.49
N SER A 228 -29.45 -4.68 -1.21
CA SER A 228 -29.40 -6.12 -1.43
C SER A 228 -29.09 -6.91 -0.14
N ILE A 229 -28.27 -6.35 0.74
CA ILE A 229 -28.02 -6.91 2.07
C ILE A 229 -29.26 -6.80 2.95
N SER A 230 -29.97 -5.67 2.89
CA SER A 230 -31.17 -5.43 3.70
C SER A 230 -32.36 -6.31 3.30
N ASP A 231 -32.55 -6.60 2.01
CA ASP A 231 -33.66 -7.44 1.52
C ASP A 231 -33.30 -8.94 1.41
N GLY A 232 -32.04 -9.30 1.70
CA GLY A 232 -31.53 -10.67 1.66
C GLY A 232 -31.28 -11.21 0.25
N SER A 233 -31.42 -10.40 -0.80
CA SER A 233 -31.06 -10.80 -2.17
C SER A 233 -29.55 -11.00 -2.34
N TRP A 234 -28.72 -10.33 -1.53
CA TRP A 234 -27.26 -10.42 -1.60
C TRP A 234 -26.74 -11.86 -1.50
N ARG A 235 -27.38 -12.65 -0.63
CA ARG A 235 -27.03 -14.05 -0.41
C ARG A 235 -27.24 -14.94 -1.63
N LYS A 236 -28.12 -14.53 -2.54
CA LYS A 236 -28.50 -15.28 -3.74
C LYS A 236 -27.57 -15.00 -4.91
N LEU A 237 -26.78 -13.93 -4.85
CA LEU A 237 -25.79 -13.59 -5.85
C LEU A 237 -24.62 -14.58 -5.82
N SER A 238 -24.06 -14.86 -7.00
CA SER A 238 -22.81 -15.60 -7.13
C SER A 238 -21.64 -14.77 -6.57
N THR A 239 -20.50 -15.41 -6.31
CA THR A 239 -19.29 -14.70 -5.89
C THR A 239 -18.88 -13.64 -6.91
N ASP A 240 -18.96 -13.96 -8.20
CA ASP A 240 -18.57 -13.06 -9.29
C ASP A 240 -19.52 -11.85 -9.35
N ASP A 241 -20.83 -12.06 -9.20
CA ASP A 241 -21.81 -10.97 -9.15
C ASP A 241 -21.59 -10.07 -7.92
N ARG A 242 -21.29 -10.66 -6.76
CA ARG A 242 -20.96 -9.87 -5.56
C ARG A 242 -19.67 -9.06 -5.75
N GLN A 243 -18.65 -9.64 -6.39
CA GLN A 243 -17.40 -8.95 -6.66
C GLN A 243 -17.61 -7.78 -7.62
N ALA A 244 -18.44 -7.94 -8.65
CA ALA A 244 -18.78 -6.86 -9.57
C ALA A 244 -19.57 -5.71 -8.92
N LEU A 245 -20.33 -6.00 -7.87
CA LEU A 245 -21.15 -5.00 -7.17
C LEU A 245 -20.49 -4.40 -5.92
N SER A 246 -19.49 -5.06 -5.32
CA SER A 246 -18.89 -4.63 -4.05
C SER A 246 -17.80 -3.58 -4.28
N PRO A 247 -18.03 -2.28 -3.99
CA PRO A 247 -16.95 -1.32 -4.05
C PRO A 247 -15.95 -1.60 -2.92
N GLU A 248 -14.65 -1.53 -3.21
CA GLU A 248 -13.59 -1.58 -2.17
C GLU A 248 -13.23 -0.21 -1.61
N VAL A 249 -13.65 0.84 -2.30
CA VAL A 249 -13.36 2.25 -2.03
C VAL A 249 -14.68 2.99 -1.83
N HIS A 250 -14.73 3.89 -0.86
CA HIS A 250 -15.86 4.78 -0.58
C HIS A 250 -15.79 6.05 -1.43
N GLU A 251 -14.62 6.69 -1.45
CA GLU A 251 -14.39 7.87 -2.25
C GLU A 251 -12.95 7.96 -2.74
N LEU A 252 -12.77 8.57 -3.90
CA LEU A 252 -11.50 9.05 -4.41
C LEU A 252 -11.33 10.52 -4.07
N ARG A 253 -10.10 10.91 -3.72
CA ARG A 253 -9.76 12.30 -3.43
C ARG A 253 -8.34 12.64 -3.84
N TRP A 254 -8.20 13.77 -4.54
CA TRP A 254 -6.90 14.42 -4.71
C TRP A 254 -6.55 15.18 -3.43
N LEU A 255 -5.40 14.85 -2.85
CA LEU A 255 -4.90 15.49 -1.63
C LEU A 255 -3.53 16.11 -1.89
N PRO A 256 -3.23 17.29 -1.31
CA PRO A 256 -1.86 17.79 -1.26
C PRO A 256 -0.94 16.75 -0.62
N MET A 257 0.24 16.51 -1.21
CA MET A 257 1.18 15.49 -0.73
C MET A 257 1.51 15.63 0.77
N ARG A 258 1.68 16.87 1.24
CA ARG A 258 1.94 17.18 2.66
C ARG A 258 0.81 16.67 3.56
N GLU A 259 -0.42 16.99 3.20
CA GLU A 259 -1.62 16.59 3.96
C GLU A 259 -1.77 15.08 3.98
N ALA A 260 -1.60 14.43 2.83
CA ALA A 260 -1.67 12.97 2.71
C ALA A 260 -0.65 12.27 3.63
N ILE A 261 0.59 12.76 3.71
CA ILE A 261 1.63 12.18 4.57
C ILE A 261 1.24 12.32 6.05
N ILE A 262 0.86 13.53 6.48
CA ILE A 262 0.49 13.80 7.88
C ILE A 262 -0.72 12.96 8.29
N MET A 263 -1.78 12.97 7.48
CA MET A 263 -2.99 12.19 7.71
C MET A 263 -2.70 10.68 7.82
N SER A 264 -1.85 10.15 6.93
CA SER A 264 -1.45 8.72 6.97
C SER A 264 -0.67 8.40 8.23
N GLN A 265 0.20 9.31 8.68
CA GLN A 265 1.00 9.12 9.89
C GLN A 265 0.13 9.16 11.16
N HIS A 266 -0.95 9.94 11.20
CA HIS A 266 -1.84 10.02 12.37
C HIS A 266 -2.49 8.68 12.77
N SER A 267 -2.52 7.69 11.87
CA SER A 267 -3.00 6.33 12.16
C SER A 267 -2.20 5.61 13.27
N ILE A 268 -0.97 6.03 13.58
CA ILE A 268 -0.17 5.47 14.68
C ILE A 268 -0.36 6.23 16.01
N GLY A 269 -1.02 7.38 16.00
CA GLY A 269 -1.13 8.28 17.15
C GLY A 269 -1.89 7.69 18.34
N VAL A 270 -1.57 8.14 19.55
CA VAL A 270 -2.40 7.87 20.74
C VAL A 270 -3.81 8.42 20.49
N GLY A 271 -4.82 7.58 20.69
CA GLY A 271 -6.22 7.90 20.39
C GLY A 271 -6.61 7.76 18.92
N ALA A 272 -5.65 7.74 17.98
CA ALA A 272 -5.81 7.56 16.53
C ALA A 272 -7.15 8.14 16.02
N PRO A 273 -7.29 9.48 15.95
CA PRO A 273 -8.56 10.12 15.61
C PRO A 273 -9.05 9.59 14.27
N PHE A 274 -10.37 9.48 14.10
CA PHE A 274 -10.94 9.07 12.82
C PHE A 274 -10.45 10.00 11.69
N VAL A 275 -10.24 9.42 10.52
CA VAL A 275 -9.83 10.13 9.30
C VAL A 275 -10.82 11.26 8.98
N ASN A 276 -12.12 10.96 9.11
CA ASN A 276 -13.22 11.89 8.91
C ASN A 276 -14.48 11.39 9.65
N VAL A 277 -15.57 12.18 9.54
CA VAL A 277 -16.87 11.87 10.17
C VAL A 277 -17.43 10.56 9.64
N TRP A 278 -17.34 10.30 8.34
CA TRP A 278 -17.83 9.06 7.74
C TRP A 278 -17.15 7.81 8.34
N GLN A 279 -15.82 7.80 8.52
CA GLN A 279 -15.13 6.67 9.14
C GLN A 279 -15.64 6.44 10.58
N ALA A 280 -15.88 7.51 11.34
CA ALA A 280 -16.40 7.42 12.71
C ALA A 280 -17.79 6.75 12.75
N GLU A 281 -18.69 7.15 11.86
CA GLU A 281 -20.04 6.60 11.75
C GLU A 281 -20.01 5.12 11.34
N GLN A 282 -19.20 4.78 10.34
CA GLN A 282 -19.05 3.40 9.88
C GLN A 282 -18.39 2.51 10.94
N PHE A 283 -17.44 3.04 11.71
CA PHE A 283 -16.83 2.31 12.83
C PHE A 283 -17.85 2.04 13.92
N ALA A 284 -18.71 3.00 14.24
CA ALA A 284 -19.80 2.81 15.17
C ALA A 284 -20.78 1.72 14.68
N LYS A 285 -21.15 1.74 13.39
CA LYS A 285 -22.01 0.72 12.76
C LYS A 285 -21.38 -0.68 12.80
N ALA A 286 -20.08 -0.79 12.50
CA ALA A 286 -19.37 -2.06 12.40
C ALA A 286 -18.71 -2.52 13.72
N GLY A 287 -18.88 -1.79 14.82
CA GLY A 287 -18.28 -2.12 16.12
C GLY A 287 -16.74 -2.00 16.16
N VAL A 288 -16.14 -1.21 15.27
CA VAL A 288 -14.69 -1.00 15.20
C VAL A 288 -14.28 0.10 16.19
N LYS A 289 -13.30 -0.20 17.05
CA LYS A 289 -12.89 0.71 18.14
C LYS A 289 -11.64 1.54 17.84
N ARG A 290 -10.86 1.14 16.83
CA ARG A 290 -9.54 1.72 16.57
C ARG A 290 -9.18 1.56 15.10
N ARG A 291 -8.51 2.59 14.57
CA ARG A 291 -7.87 2.57 13.25
C ARG A 291 -6.72 1.56 13.20
N ASP A 292 -6.53 0.98 12.02
CA ASP A 292 -5.32 0.22 11.73
C ASP A 292 -4.21 1.17 11.25
N PRO A 293 -2.95 0.98 11.68
CA PRO A 293 -1.81 1.77 11.21
C PRO A 293 -1.57 1.71 9.70
N MET A 294 -1.36 2.87 9.07
CA MET A 294 -1.11 3.07 7.64
C MET A 294 0.34 3.46 7.33
N SER A 295 1.29 2.82 8.00
CA SER A 295 2.72 3.14 7.85
C SER A 295 3.24 2.92 6.42
N VAL A 296 2.70 1.94 5.70
CA VAL A 296 3.12 1.63 4.31
C VAL A 296 2.71 2.76 3.35
N THR A 297 1.47 3.23 3.44
CA THR A 297 0.99 4.37 2.63
C THR A 297 1.82 5.62 2.92
N CYS A 298 2.04 5.95 4.21
CA CYS A 298 2.87 7.07 4.61
C CYS A 298 4.30 6.97 4.02
N TRP A 299 4.90 5.79 4.06
CA TRP A 299 6.25 5.57 3.53
C TRP A 299 6.33 5.69 2.00
N ASN A 300 5.33 5.15 1.30
CA ASN A 300 5.24 5.24 -0.15
C ASN A 300 4.99 6.68 -0.62
N LEU A 301 4.22 7.48 0.13
CA LEU A 301 4.06 8.91 -0.13
C LEU A 301 5.39 9.66 0.03
N TYR A 302 6.13 9.38 1.11
CA TYR A 302 7.48 9.93 1.31
C TYR A 302 8.41 9.59 0.14
N LYS A 303 8.45 8.32 -0.27
CA LYS A 303 9.25 7.88 -1.41
C LYS A 303 8.83 8.55 -2.71
N ALA A 304 7.53 8.63 -2.97
CA ALA A 304 7.00 9.31 -4.15
C ALA A 304 7.37 10.80 -4.16
N HIS A 305 7.35 11.47 -3.01
CA HIS A 305 7.79 12.87 -2.90
C HIS A 305 9.28 13.04 -3.22
N GLU A 306 10.14 12.18 -2.67
CA GLU A 306 11.58 12.22 -2.94
C GLU A 306 11.89 11.91 -4.40
N GLU A 307 11.32 10.84 -4.96
CA GLU A 307 11.61 10.32 -6.31
C GLU A 307 10.94 11.13 -7.43
N ALA A 308 9.79 11.76 -7.19
CA ALA A 308 9.14 12.63 -8.18
C ALA A 308 9.97 13.88 -8.52
N LEU A 309 11.04 14.14 -7.77
CA LEU A 309 12.05 15.14 -8.12
C LEU A 309 13.07 14.62 -9.15
N TRP A 310 13.19 13.30 -9.32
CA TRP A 310 14.32 12.65 -10.01
C TRP A 310 13.96 11.71 -11.14
N ALA A 311 12.68 11.36 -11.34
CA ALA A 311 12.26 10.36 -12.33
C ALA A 311 12.71 10.69 -13.77
N SER A 312 13.90 10.20 -14.14
CA SER A 312 14.44 10.19 -15.49
C SER A 312 14.22 8.81 -16.10
N ASN A 313 13.77 8.79 -17.36
CA ASN A 313 13.37 7.60 -18.09
C ASN A 313 14.59 6.80 -18.56
N THR A 314 15.02 5.75 -17.85
CA THR A 314 16.22 4.98 -18.21
C THR A 314 15.98 3.77 -19.13
N GLY A 315 14.73 3.47 -19.52
CA GLY A 315 14.43 2.42 -20.50
C GLY A 315 14.69 0.97 -20.06
N GLU A 316 15.22 0.74 -18.85
CA GLU A 316 15.55 -0.59 -18.30
C GLU A 316 14.61 -1.01 -17.15
N GLU A 317 13.32 -0.70 -17.24
CA GLU A 317 12.35 -0.85 -16.13
C GLU A 317 12.24 -2.29 -15.58
N ALA A 318 12.39 -3.31 -16.44
CA ALA A 318 12.30 -4.70 -16.01
C ALA A 318 13.51 -5.17 -15.19
N ALA A 319 14.73 -4.76 -15.59
CA ALA A 319 15.95 -5.07 -14.85
C ALA A 319 15.96 -4.31 -13.52
N GLU A 320 15.53 -3.05 -13.56
CA GLU A 320 15.40 -2.22 -12.37
C GLU A 320 14.41 -2.79 -11.35
N LEU A 321 13.24 -3.26 -11.81
CA LEU A 321 12.27 -3.91 -10.94
C LEU A 321 12.86 -5.13 -10.22
N GLN A 322 13.55 -6.00 -10.95
CA GLN A 322 14.17 -7.19 -10.36
C GLN A 322 15.26 -6.83 -9.36
N ARG A 323 16.07 -5.82 -9.67
CA ARG A 323 17.09 -5.27 -8.78
C ARG A 323 16.48 -4.75 -7.48
N LEU A 324 15.45 -3.91 -7.57
CA LEU A 324 14.74 -3.35 -6.41
C LEU A 324 14.13 -4.43 -5.52
N ILE A 325 13.47 -5.43 -6.11
CA ILE A 325 12.90 -6.57 -5.35
C ILE A 325 14.01 -7.34 -4.63
N HIS A 326 15.13 -7.61 -5.32
CA HIS A 326 16.23 -8.36 -4.75
C HIS A 326 16.91 -7.62 -3.59
N GLU A 327 17.26 -6.35 -3.81
CA GLU A 327 17.88 -5.50 -2.81
C GLU A 327 16.98 -5.34 -1.58
N GLU A 328 15.68 -5.16 -1.80
CA GLU A 328 14.74 -5.02 -0.70
C GLU A 328 14.62 -6.29 0.12
N ASN A 329 14.50 -7.45 -0.54
CA ASN A 329 14.40 -8.72 0.15
C ASN A 329 15.67 -9.05 0.95
N HIS A 330 16.83 -8.73 0.38
CA HIS A 330 18.12 -8.84 1.07
C HIS A 330 18.16 -7.94 2.30
N ARG A 331 17.90 -6.63 2.12
CA ARG A 331 17.88 -5.65 3.22
C ARG A 331 16.93 -6.06 4.33
N PHE A 332 15.72 -6.48 3.98
CA PHE A 332 14.71 -6.93 4.94
C PHE A 332 15.21 -8.15 5.73
N SER A 333 15.74 -9.17 5.04
CA SER A 333 16.20 -10.41 5.66
C SER A 333 17.41 -10.18 6.58
N VAL A 334 18.34 -9.30 6.19
CA VAL A 334 19.46 -8.86 7.05
C VAL A 334 18.95 -8.12 8.28
N ASN A 335 17.99 -7.20 8.14
CA ASN A 335 17.43 -6.48 9.28
C ASN A 335 16.73 -7.42 10.27
N VAL A 336 16.00 -8.41 9.75
CA VAL A 336 15.39 -9.47 10.56
C VAL A 336 16.47 -10.29 11.29
N HIS A 337 17.58 -10.63 10.62
CA HIS A 337 18.72 -11.31 11.25
C HIS A 337 19.41 -10.47 12.35
N LEU A 338 19.63 -9.17 12.13
CA LEU A 338 20.27 -8.31 13.12
C LEU A 338 19.41 -8.16 14.40
N LEU A 339 18.08 -8.21 14.26
CA LEU A 339 17.17 -8.22 15.40
C LEU A 339 17.27 -9.49 16.25
N SER A 340 17.57 -10.65 15.66
CA SER A 340 17.84 -11.87 16.43
C SER A 340 19.16 -11.80 17.20
N SER A 341 20.21 -11.26 16.58
CA SER A 341 21.55 -11.22 17.20
C SER A 341 21.64 -10.29 18.41
N ARG A 342 20.81 -9.24 18.48
CA ARG A 342 20.76 -8.35 19.66
C ARG A 342 20.13 -9.02 20.90
N ARG A 343 19.29 -10.05 20.72
CA ARG A 343 18.65 -10.75 21.85
C ARG A 343 19.63 -11.68 22.58
N SER A 344 20.57 -12.31 21.87
CA SER A 344 21.52 -13.25 22.47
C SER A 344 22.55 -12.59 23.38
N VAL A 345 22.82 -11.30 23.18
CA VAL A 345 23.73 -10.52 24.03
C VAL A 345 23.03 -10.09 25.33
N SER A 346 21.74 -9.71 25.24
CA SER A 346 20.98 -9.25 26.40
C SER A 346 20.57 -10.36 27.38
N SER A 347 20.61 -11.64 26.97
CA SER A 347 20.32 -12.78 27.87
C SER A 347 21.56 -13.35 28.56
N LYS A 348 22.75 -12.79 28.30
CA LYS A 348 24.03 -13.18 28.91
C LYS A 348 24.56 -12.13 29.90
N LEU A 349 23.88 -10.99 30.00
CA LEU A 349 24.04 -9.98 31.04
C LEU A 349 22.88 -10.16 32.03
#